data_AF-A0A350TJF4-F1
#
_entry.id   AF-A0A350TJF4-F1
#
_cell.length_a   1.000
_cell.length_b   1.000
_cell.length_c   1.000
_cell.angle_alpha   90.00
_cell.angle_beta   90.00
_cell.angle_gamma   90.00
#
_symmetry.space_group_name_H-M   'P 1'
#
loop_
_entity.id
_entity.type
_entity.pdbx_description
1 polymer ?
#
loop_
_entity_poly.entity_id
_entity_poly.type
_entity_poly.pdbx_seq_one_letter_code
_entity_poly.pdbx_strand_id
1 'polypeptide(L)' 'RMVGQVAKRQAITNPDRTVISIKRDMGTDKKVAIDGKNYTPQEIS' A
#
# COMPACT_ATOMS: atom_id res chain seq x y z
N ARG A 1 10.46 -1.68 4.30
CA ARG A 1 9.41 -1.99 3.31
C ARG A 1 9.31 -3.50 3.19
N MET A 2 8.15 -4.09 3.50
CA MET A 2 7.89 -5.50 3.19
C MET A 2 7.16 -5.55 1.85
N VAL A 3 7.65 -6.35 0.92
CA VAL A 3 7.13 -6.44 -0.46
C VAL A 3 6.95 -7.91 -0.82
N GLY A 4 5.99 -8.23 -1.69
CA GLY A 4 5.73 -9.60 -2.14
C GLY A 4 4.94 -10.47 -1.15
N GLN A 5 5.26 -11.76 -1.04
CA GLN A 5 4.47 -12.72 -0.26
C GLN A 5 4.38 -12.39 1.23
N VAL A 6 5.42 -11.78 1.80
CA VAL A 6 5.44 -11.37 3.21
C VAL A 6 4.36 -10.32 3.49
N ALA A 7 4.23 -9.32 2.61
CA ALA A 7 3.16 -8.32 2.70
C ALA A 7 1.78 -8.95 2.49
N LYS A 8 1.64 -9.90 1.55
CA LYS A 8 0.37 -10.61 1.32
C LYS A 8 -0.09 -11.41 2.56
N ARG A 9 0.83 -12.02 3.30
CA ARG A 9 0.50 -12.75 4.54
C ARG A 9 0.08 -11.80 5.67
N GLN A 10 0.73 -10.64 5.75
CA GLN A 10 0.39 -9.62 6.74
C GLN A 10 -0.87 -8.83 6.41
N ALA A 11 -1.39 -8.92 5.18
CA ALA A 11 -2.65 -8.29 4.80
C ALA A 11 -3.82 -8.70 5.71
N ILE A 12 -3.77 -9.93 6.27
CA ILE A 12 -4.82 -10.46 7.14
C ILE A 12 -4.62 -9.97 8.59
N THR A 13 -3.38 -9.95 9.07
CA THR A 13 -3.08 -9.58 10.47
C THR A 13 -2.95 -8.07 10.69
N ASN A 14 -2.53 -7.32 9.66
CA ASN A 14 -2.32 -5.87 9.68
C ASN A 14 -2.95 -5.22 8.44
N PRO A 15 -4.29 -5.22 8.32
CA PRO A 15 -4.98 -4.64 7.16
C PRO A 15 -4.75 -3.14 7.02
N ASP A 16 -4.71 -2.40 8.14
CA ASP A 16 -4.56 -0.93 8.14
C ASP A 16 -3.21 -0.45 7.61
N ARG A 17 -2.19 -1.32 7.63
CA ARG A 17 -0.83 -1.02 7.16
C ARG A 17 -0.45 -1.76 5.87
N THR A 18 -1.38 -2.50 5.26
CA THR A 18 -1.11 -3.28 4.06
C THR A 18 -1.89 -2.72 2.88
N VAL A 19 -1.17 -2.18 1.90
CA VAL A 19 -1.77 -1.66 0.67
C VAL A 19 -1.82 -2.76 -0.37
N ILE A 20 -3.04 -3.11 -0.80
CA ILE A 20 -3.29 -4.06 -1.88
C ILE A 20 -3.78 -3.33 -3.12
N SER A 21 -3.51 -3.90 -4.29
CA SER A 21 -4.06 -3.41 -5.57
C SER A 21 -3.73 -1.95 -5.92
N ILE A 22 -2.64 -1.38 -5.36
CA ILE A 22 -2.22 0.00 -5.62
C ILE A 22 -2.01 0.32 -7.11
N LYS A 23 -1.69 -0.72 -7.91
CA LYS A 23 -1.54 -0.63 -9.37
C LYS A 23 -2.81 -0.14 -10.08
N ARG A 24 -4.00 -0.32 -9.49
CA ARG A 24 -5.27 0.18 -10.03
C ARG A 24 -5.41 1.70 -9.91
N ASP A 25 -4.76 2.28 -8.90
CA ASP A 25 -4.80 3.70 -8.61
C ASP A 25 -3.59 4.44 -9.26
N MET A 26 -2.69 3.74 -9.96
CA MET A 26 -1.59 4.40 -10.68
C MET A 26 -2.12 5.32 -11.79
N GLY A 27 -1.61 6.55 -11.82
CA GLY A 27 -2.09 7.59 -12.73
C GLY A 27 -3.24 8.44 -12.19
N THR A 28 -3.67 8.19 -10.94
CA THR A 28 -4.59 9.07 -10.20
C THR A 28 -3.87 9.80 -9.08
N ASP A 29 -4.40 10.96 -8.65
CA ASP A 29 -3.85 11.75 -7.53
C ASP A 29 -4.19 11.18 -6.14
N LYS A 30 -4.62 9.92 -6.09
CA LYS A 30 -5.05 9.26 -4.88
C LYS A 30 -3.83 9.07 -3.96
N LYS A 31 -3.92 9.52 -2.71
CA LYS A 31 -2.89 9.34 -1.70
C LYS A 31 -3.33 8.31 -0.69
N VAL A 32 -2.47 7.34 -0.40
CA VAL A 32 -2.73 6.33 0.64
C VAL A 32 -2.04 6.78 1.91
N ALA A 33 -2.83 7.06 2.96
CA ALA A 33 -2.31 7.41 4.27
C ALA A 33 -2.00 6.13 5.06
N ILE A 34 -0.73 5.92 5.41
CA ILE A 34 -0.29 4.84 6.30
C ILE A 34 0.48 5.47 7.45
N ASP A 35 0.05 5.21 8.69
CA ASP A 35 0.68 5.76 9.91
C ASP A 35 0.90 7.29 9.87
N GLY A 36 -0.06 8.02 9.32
CA GLY A 36 0.01 9.49 9.19
C GLY A 36 0.94 10.01 8.10
N LYS A 37 1.56 9.12 7.30
CA LYS A 37 2.32 9.48 6.11
C LYS A 37 1.52 9.17 4.85
N ASN A 38 1.43 10.16 3.97
CA ASN A 38 0.78 10.01 2.67
C ASN A 38 1.79 9.47 1.67
N TYR A 39 1.44 8.36 1.02
CA TYR A 39 2.21 7.74 -0.04
C TYR A 39 1.44 7.78 -1.35
N THR A 40 2.14 8.09 -2.43
CA THR A 40 1.57 8.03 -3.77
C THR A 40 1.66 6.60 -4.34
N PRO A 41 0.75 6.19 -5.23
CA PRO A 41 0.81 4.90 -5.90
C PRO A 41 2.15 4.62 -6.58
N GLN A 42 2.81 5.66 -7.08
CA GLN A 42 4.12 5.62 -7.72
C GLN A 42 5.25 5.29 -6.73
N GLU A 43 5.14 5.72 -5.48
CA GLU A 43 6.15 5.43 -4.45
C GLU A 43 5.99 4.02 -3.87
N ILE A 44 4.77 3.48 -3.85
CA ILE A 44 4.46 2.16 -3.26
C ILE A 44 4.79 1.01 -4.23
N SER A 45 4.82 1.28 -5.54
CA SER A 45 5.07 0.25 -6.58
C SER A 45 6.44 -0.42 -6.48
#